data_AF-A0A7S1WTN9-F1
#
_entry.id   AF-A0A7S1WTN9-F1
#
_cell.length_a   1.000
_cell.length_b   1.000
_cell.length_c   1.000
_cell.angle_alpha   90.00
_cell.angle_beta   90.00
_cell.angle_gamma   90.00
#
_symmetry.space_group_name_H-M   'P 1'
#
loop_
_entity.id
_entity.type
_entity.pdbx_description
1 polymer ?
#
loop_
_entity_poly.entity_id
_entity_poly.type
_entity_poly.pdbx_seq_one_letter_code
_entity_poly.pdbx_strand_id
1 'polypeptide(L)'
;MAMDHTLANIYKESINKENKAYRKWKDAGGSSSALAGATASLSPKKLPSCSLNLLDQTYGMVKNPHVPTAPVETPADQLLRYGVSAEGQGRSAYLTRQTRQGPAERYGRQVTSSHEIGWTSRAATKTYTCSPFARRPLVNMQFYRPMGVSFSTGTL
;
A
#
# COMPACT_ATOMS: atom_id res chain seq x y z
N MET A 1 -32.66 45.23 -37.99
CA MET A 1 -31.63 44.18 -37.96
C MET A 1 -31.45 43.75 -36.51
N ALA A 2 -32.03 42.61 -36.11
CA ALA A 2 -32.11 42.17 -34.72
C ALA A 2 -31.75 40.68 -34.64
N MET A 3 -30.48 40.33 -34.84
CA MET A 3 -30.02 38.93 -34.83
C MET A 3 -28.54 38.74 -34.43
N ASP A 4 -27.89 39.67 -33.72
CA ASP A 4 -26.47 39.48 -33.29
C ASP A 4 -26.22 39.62 -31.79
N HIS A 5 -27.21 40.08 -31.02
CA HIS A 5 -27.03 40.37 -29.59
C HIS A 5 -26.89 39.09 -28.73
N THR A 6 -27.57 38.00 -29.13
CA THR A 6 -27.50 36.71 -28.42
C THR A 6 -26.14 36.05 -28.60
N LEU A 7 -25.61 36.04 -29.83
CA LEU A 7 -24.27 35.52 -30.12
C LEU A 7 -23.19 36.34 -29.42
N ALA A 8 -23.31 37.67 -29.42
CA ALA A 8 -22.38 38.54 -28.70
C ALA A 8 -22.39 38.27 -27.18
N ASN A 9 -23.55 37.95 -26.60
CA ASN A 9 -23.66 37.60 -25.17
C ASN A 9 -23.05 36.24 -24.86
N ILE A 10 -23.26 35.23 -25.72
CA ILE A 10 -22.64 33.91 -25.57
C ILE A 10 -21.11 34.02 -25.61
N TYR A 11 -20.58 34.83 -26.53
CA TYR A 11 -19.15 35.05 -26.67
C TYR A 11 -18.54 35.81 -25.47
N LYS A 12 -19.25 36.80 -24.94
CA LYS A 12 -18.84 37.47 -23.69
C LYS A 12 -18.85 36.52 -22.50
N GLU A 13 -19.85 35.65 -22.40
CA GLU A 13 -19.91 34.65 -21.34
C GLU A 13 -18.78 33.61 -21.42
N SER A 14 -18.43 33.13 -22.61
CA SER A 14 -17.34 32.17 -22.78
C SER A 14 -16.01 32.77 -22.34
N ILE A 15 -15.71 34.00 -22.78
CA ILE A 15 -14.52 34.75 -22.38
C ILE A 15 -14.47 34.96 -20.87
N ASN A 16 -15.60 35.33 -20.26
CA ASN A 16 -15.67 35.54 -18.80
C ASN A 16 -15.43 34.24 -18.01
N LYS A 17 -15.91 33.10 -18.51
CA LYS A 17 -15.69 31.78 -17.89
C LYS A 17 -14.23 31.35 -18.00
N GLU A 18 -13.60 31.54 -19.16
CA GLU A 18 -12.18 31.25 -19.35
C GLU A 18 -11.28 32.13 -18.46
N ASN A 19 -11.55 33.44 -18.40
CA ASN A 19 -10.81 34.35 -17.53
C ASN A 19 -10.94 33.98 -16.06
N LYS A 20 -12.12 33.53 -15.61
CA LYS A 20 -12.34 33.07 -14.23
C LYS A 20 -11.57 31.78 -13.94
N ALA A 21 -11.53 30.84 -14.87
CA ALA A 21 -10.77 29.60 -14.74
C ALA A 21 -9.25 29.87 -14.70
N TYR A 22 -8.76 30.76 -15.57
CA TYR A 22 -7.36 31.15 -15.62
C TYR A 22 -6.89 31.82 -14.32
N ARG A 23 -7.71 32.71 -13.74
CA ARG A 23 -7.44 33.32 -12.42
C ARG A 23 -7.34 32.26 -11.33
N LYS A 24 -8.31 31.34 -11.25
CA LYS A 24 -8.30 30.24 -10.27
C LYS A 24 -7.07 29.34 -10.41
N TRP A 25 -6.64 29.06 -11.64
CA TRP A 25 -5.43 28.28 -11.91
C TRP A 25 -4.16 29.04 -11.49
N LYS A 26 -4.09 30.34 -11.79
CA LYS A 26 -2.98 31.20 -11.37
C LYS A 26 -2.89 31.34 -9.85
N ASP A 27 -4.01 31.47 -9.15
CA ASP A 27 -4.06 31.53 -7.69
C ASP A 27 -3.64 30.19 -7.05
N ALA A 28 -4.01 29.06 -7.67
CA ALA A 28 -3.59 27.73 -7.26
C ALA A 28 -2.10 27.45 -7.56
N GLY A 29 -1.56 28.01 -8.64
CA GLY A 29 -0.14 27.91 -9.01
C GLY A 29 0.78 28.89 -8.29
N GLY A 30 0.24 29.99 -7.76
CA GLY A 30 1.00 31.13 -7.21
C GLY A 30 1.21 31.15 -5.69
N SER A 31 0.60 30.24 -4.93
CA SER A 31 0.74 30.24 -3.45
C SER A 31 1.77 29.21 -2.95
N SER A 32 3.04 29.42 -3.29
CA SER A 32 4.15 28.68 -2.67
C SER A 32 4.78 29.38 -1.45
N SER A 33 4.36 30.60 -1.08
CA SER A 33 5.05 31.38 -0.03
C SER A 33 4.19 31.97 1.11
N ALA A 34 2.86 31.83 1.10
CA ALA A 34 2.00 32.48 2.11
C ALA A 34 1.42 31.55 3.20
N LEU A 35 1.93 30.31 3.32
CA LEU A 35 1.44 29.32 4.30
C LEU A 35 2.57 28.56 5.01
N ALA A 36 3.66 29.26 5.31
CA ALA A 36 4.77 28.75 6.12
C ALA A 36 4.40 28.47 7.60
N GLY A 37 3.14 28.67 8.01
CA GLY A 37 2.65 28.40 9.36
C GLY A 37 1.83 27.10 9.54
N ALA A 38 1.64 26.28 8.51
CA ALA A 38 0.77 25.09 8.57
C ALA A 38 1.46 23.79 8.09
N THR A 39 2.73 23.60 8.42
CA THR A 39 3.54 22.43 8.03
C THR A 39 3.22 21.15 8.83
N ALA A 40 1.94 20.81 9.01
CA ALA A 40 1.52 19.57 9.68
C ALA A 40 0.60 18.67 8.84
N SER A 41 0.24 19.04 7.60
CA SER A 41 -0.53 18.15 6.72
C SER A 41 -0.02 18.18 5.27
N LEU A 42 1.18 17.65 5.04
CA LEU A 42 1.64 17.36 3.69
C LEU A 42 0.86 16.16 3.15
N SER A 43 -0.29 16.43 2.53
CA SER A 43 -0.91 15.45 1.65
C SER A 43 0.07 15.12 0.50
N PRO A 44 0.27 13.83 0.16
CA PRO A 44 1.22 13.45 -0.87
C PRO A 44 0.81 14.10 -2.20
N LYS A 45 1.76 14.81 -2.84
CA LYS A 45 1.57 15.40 -4.17
C LYS A 45 1.06 14.31 -5.11
N LYS A 46 -0.16 14.46 -5.63
CA LYS A 46 -0.77 13.50 -6.56
C LYS A 46 0.02 13.54 -7.86
N LEU A 47 0.84 12.52 -8.09
CA LEU A 47 1.48 12.31 -9.39
C LEU A 47 0.42 11.84 -10.40
N PRO A 48 0.57 12.21 -11.69
CA PRO A 48 -0.33 11.78 -12.75
C PRO A 48 -0.42 10.24 -12.79
N SER A 49 -1.62 9.71 -13.02
CA SER A 49 -1.86 8.27 -13.08
C SER A 49 -1.14 7.64 -14.27
N CYS A 50 -0.61 6.42 -14.09
CA CYS A 50 0.01 5.64 -15.16
C CYS A 50 -0.94 5.36 -16.34
N SER A 51 -2.25 5.44 -16.11
CA SER A 51 -3.27 5.36 -17.17
C SER A 51 -3.12 6.42 -18.25
N LEU A 52 -2.51 7.57 -17.94
CA LEU A 52 -2.29 8.63 -18.91
C LEU A 52 -1.19 8.28 -19.92
N ASN A 53 -0.24 7.41 -19.54
CA ASN A 53 0.92 7.06 -20.37
C ASN A 53 0.95 5.56 -20.71
N LEU A 54 -0.19 4.87 -20.66
CA LEU A 54 -0.26 3.42 -20.89
C LEU A 54 0.24 3.04 -22.28
N LEU A 55 -0.16 3.78 -23.31
CA LEU A 55 0.26 3.56 -24.70
C LEU A 55 1.76 3.83 -24.84
N ASP A 56 2.24 4.96 -24.34
CA ASP A 56 3.67 5.31 -24.41
C ASP A 56 4.57 4.33 -23.64
N GLN A 57 4.06 3.70 -22.58
CA GLN A 57 4.72 2.63 -21.84
C GLN A 57 4.71 1.29 -22.60
N THR A 58 3.60 0.97 -23.29
CA THR A 58 3.51 -0.26 -24.10
C THR A 58 4.36 -0.19 -25.36
N TYR A 59 4.51 1.00 -25.94
CA TYR A 59 5.44 1.23 -27.05
C TYR A 59 6.90 1.49 -26.59
N GLY A 60 7.16 1.47 -25.28
CA GLY A 60 8.52 1.63 -24.72
C GLY A 60 9.13 3.02 -24.89
N MET A 61 8.33 4.01 -25.31
CA MET A 61 8.77 5.40 -25.50
C MET A 61 9.01 6.10 -24.16
N VAL A 62 8.27 5.70 -23.13
CA VAL A 62 8.42 6.19 -21.75
C VAL A 62 8.78 5.02 -20.84
N LYS A 63 9.93 5.13 -20.15
CA LYS A 63 10.38 4.08 -19.21
C LYS A 63 9.37 3.94 -18.08
N ASN A 64 8.82 2.73 -17.92
CA ASN A 64 7.96 2.42 -16.80
C ASN A 64 8.80 2.46 -15.50
N PRO A 65 8.48 3.34 -14.53
CA PRO A 65 9.20 3.40 -13.26
C PRO A 65 9.07 2.13 -12.41
N HIS A 66 8.28 1.14 -12.86
CA HIS A 66 7.96 -0.09 -12.13
C HIS A 66 8.42 -1.40 -12.80
N VAL A 67 9.39 -1.37 -13.73
CA VAL A 67 10.13 -2.60 -14.06
C VAL A 67 10.91 -3.04 -12.81
N PRO A 68 10.77 -4.29 -12.33
CA PRO A 68 11.35 -4.72 -11.06
C PRO A 68 12.86 -4.91 -11.23
N THR A 69 13.61 -3.83 -11.13
CA THR A 69 15.06 -3.87 -10.93
C THR A 69 15.46 -3.47 -9.51
N ALA A 70 14.51 -3.09 -8.64
CA ALA A 70 14.84 -2.65 -7.28
C ALA A 70 14.43 -3.69 -6.21
N PRO A 71 15.38 -4.13 -5.36
CA PRO A 71 15.09 -4.93 -4.17
C PRO A 71 14.55 -4.03 -3.03
N VAL A 72 13.84 -4.65 -2.08
CA VAL A 72 13.58 -4.20 -0.69
C VAL A 72 12.77 -2.87 -0.54
N GLU A 73 11.60 -2.98 0.09
CA GLU A 73 10.79 -1.86 0.63
C GLU A 73 10.03 -0.95 -0.35
N THR A 74 9.20 -1.50 -1.24
CA THR A 74 8.07 -0.70 -1.75
C THR A 74 7.14 -0.37 -0.56
N PRO A 75 6.78 0.89 -0.26
CA PRO A 75 5.85 1.21 0.83
C PRO A 75 4.44 0.66 0.58
N ALA A 76 3.73 0.27 1.64
CA ALA A 76 2.48 -0.50 1.52
C ALA A 76 1.39 0.25 0.75
N ASP A 77 1.40 1.58 0.85
CA ASP A 77 0.51 2.48 0.12
C ASP A 77 0.70 2.40 -1.40
N GLN A 78 1.93 2.14 -1.87
CA GLN A 78 2.20 1.96 -3.30
C GLN A 78 1.62 0.64 -3.84
N LEU A 79 1.53 -0.40 -3.01
CA LEU A 79 0.91 -1.66 -3.42
C LEU A 79 -0.57 -1.42 -3.76
N LEU A 80 -1.32 -0.71 -2.91
CA LEU A 80 -2.73 -0.42 -3.16
C LEU A 80 -2.96 0.53 -4.34
N ARG A 81 -2.07 1.51 -4.51
CA ARG A 81 -2.24 2.55 -5.53
C ARG A 81 -1.91 2.08 -6.94
N TYR A 82 -0.98 1.13 -7.07
CA TYR A 82 -0.37 0.83 -8.37
C TYR A 82 -0.31 -0.67 -8.72
N GLY A 83 -0.64 -1.57 -7.79
CA GLY A 83 -0.56 -3.02 -8.03
C GLY A 83 -1.87 -3.62 -8.55
N VAL A 84 -1.74 -4.65 -9.40
CA VAL A 84 -2.87 -5.40 -9.98
C VAL A 84 -3.17 -6.65 -9.15
N SER A 85 -4.41 -6.78 -8.65
CA SER A 85 -4.78 -7.87 -7.74
C SER A 85 -4.76 -9.25 -8.38
N ALA A 86 -5.05 -9.33 -9.69
CA ALA A 86 -5.04 -10.58 -10.45
C ALA A 86 -3.64 -11.20 -10.58
N GLU A 87 -2.59 -10.37 -10.53
CA GLU A 87 -1.19 -10.80 -10.64
C GLU A 87 -0.54 -11.06 -9.27
N GLY A 88 -1.34 -11.12 -8.20
CA GLY A 88 -0.83 -11.25 -6.84
C GLY A 88 -0.19 -9.98 -6.28
N GLN A 89 -0.24 -8.86 -7.03
CA GLN A 89 0.14 -7.53 -6.57
C GLN A 89 -1.07 -6.78 -6.01
N GLY A 90 -0.96 -5.50 -5.70
CA GLY A 90 -2.16 -4.73 -5.37
C GLY A 90 -2.69 -4.99 -3.96
N ARG A 91 -4.00 -5.24 -3.88
CA ARG A 91 -4.70 -5.48 -2.61
C ARG A 91 -4.28 -6.78 -1.94
N SER A 92 -4.04 -7.85 -2.71
CA SER A 92 -3.62 -9.15 -2.17
C SER A 92 -2.22 -9.05 -1.54
N ALA A 93 -1.27 -8.44 -2.25
CA ALA A 93 0.07 -8.14 -1.71
C ALA A 93 0.00 -7.20 -0.50
N TYR A 94 -0.83 -6.16 -0.56
CA TYR A 94 -1.01 -5.23 0.55
C TYR A 94 -1.50 -5.93 1.82
N LEU A 95 -2.57 -6.72 1.72
CA LEU A 95 -3.15 -7.43 2.86
C LEU A 95 -2.17 -8.44 3.43
N THR A 96 -1.47 -9.20 2.57
CA THR A 96 -0.44 -10.17 2.97
C THR A 96 0.71 -9.50 3.74
N ARG A 97 1.07 -8.27 3.37
CA ARG A 97 2.04 -7.50 4.13
C ARG A 97 1.46 -6.96 5.43
N GLN A 98 0.23 -6.45 5.39
CA GLN A 98 -0.39 -5.83 6.57
C GLN A 98 -0.67 -6.85 7.67
N THR A 99 -0.99 -8.11 7.32
CA THR A 99 -1.17 -9.21 8.28
C THR A 99 0.11 -9.59 9.02
N ARG A 100 1.29 -9.30 8.46
CA ARG A 100 2.57 -9.50 9.16
C ARG A 100 2.77 -8.51 10.31
N GLN A 101 2.14 -7.34 10.25
CA GLN A 101 2.26 -6.31 11.27
C GLN A 101 1.22 -6.56 12.37
N GLY A 102 1.70 -6.74 13.60
CA GLY A 102 0.82 -6.96 14.75
C GLY A 102 0.03 -5.71 15.17
N PRO A 103 -1.06 -5.84 15.94
CA PRO A 103 -1.85 -4.71 16.44
C PRO A 103 -1.03 -3.64 17.18
N ALA A 104 0.01 -4.05 17.92
CA ALA A 104 0.92 -3.16 18.64
C ALA A 104 1.70 -2.23 17.70
N GLU A 105 2.24 -2.78 16.62
CA GLU A 105 3.00 -2.00 15.64
C GLU A 105 2.09 -1.14 14.76
N ARG A 106 0.85 -1.60 14.53
CA ARG A 106 -0.12 -0.90 13.68
C ARG A 106 -0.75 0.31 14.37
N TYR A 107 -1.15 0.18 15.63
CA TYR A 107 -1.94 1.19 16.33
C TYR A 107 -1.16 1.93 17.42
N GLY A 108 -0.04 1.40 17.89
CA GLY A 108 0.76 1.97 18.99
C GLY A 108 0.09 1.93 20.36
N ARG A 109 -1.22 1.66 20.44
CA ARG A 109 -2.02 1.52 21.66
C ARG A 109 -3.12 0.49 21.49
N GLN A 110 -3.66 0.02 22.62
CA GLN A 110 -4.88 -0.78 22.64
C GLN A 110 -6.03 0.08 22.12
N VAL A 111 -6.85 -0.50 21.23
CA VAL A 111 -7.98 0.20 20.60
C VAL A 111 -9.29 -0.48 20.97
N THR A 112 -9.28 -1.80 21.07
CA THR A 112 -10.43 -2.62 21.47
C THR A 112 -10.15 -3.30 22.81
N SER A 113 -11.21 -3.63 23.54
CA SER A 113 -11.12 -4.42 24.78
C SER A 113 -10.45 -5.78 24.57
N SER A 114 -10.64 -6.39 23.39
CA SER A 114 -9.94 -7.63 23.01
C SER A 114 -8.42 -7.48 22.91
N HIS A 115 -7.91 -6.28 22.58
CA HIS A 115 -6.47 -6.03 22.55
C HIS A 115 -5.87 -6.02 23.97
N GLU A 116 -6.63 -5.62 25.00
CA GLU A 116 -6.15 -5.49 26.37
C GLU A 116 -5.62 -6.82 26.93
N ILE A 117 -6.36 -7.92 26.69
CA ILE A 117 -6.02 -9.26 27.18
C ILE A 117 -4.64 -9.72 26.70
N GLY A 118 -4.31 -9.45 25.43
CA GLY A 118 -3.08 -9.92 24.80
C GLY A 118 -1.94 -8.89 24.75
N TRP A 119 -2.18 -7.63 25.10
CA TRP A 119 -1.23 -6.55 24.80
C TRP A 119 0.10 -6.69 25.55
N THR A 120 0.04 -7.02 26.85
CA THR A 120 1.20 -7.17 27.73
C THR A 120 1.88 -8.53 27.56
N SER A 121 1.18 -9.51 26.97
CA SER A 121 1.68 -10.87 26.76
C SER A 121 2.96 -10.91 25.91
N ARG A 122 3.17 -9.93 25.01
CA ARG A 122 4.36 -9.85 24.16
C ARG A 122 5.64 -9.56 24.95
N ALA A 123 5.52 -8.88 26.08
CA ALA A 123 6.64 -8.70 27.02
C ALA A 123 6.84 -9.95 27.89
N ALA A 124 5.75 -10.56 28.35
CA ALA A 124 5.78 -11.77 29.18
C ALA A 124 6.27 -13.03 28.44
N THR A 125 6.05 -13.13 27.14
CA THR A 125 6.45 -14.29 26.32
C THR A 125 7.92 -14.30 25.93
N LYS A 126 8.66 -13.19 26.07
CA LYS A 126 10.12 -13.17 25.81
C LYS A 126 10.89 -14.10 26.75
N THR A 127 10.36 -14.34 27.96
CA THR A 127 10.91 -15.24 28.96
C THR A 127 10.19 -16.59 28.96
N TYR A 128 9.43 -16.93 27.92
CA TYR A 128 8.72 -18.19 27.86
C TYR A 128 9.72 -19.35 27.74
N THR A 129 9.88 -20.11 28.82
CA THR A 129 10.61 -21.37 28.81
C THR A 129 9.61 -22.52 28.75
N CYS A 130 9.91 -23.56 27.97
CA CYS A 130 9.10 -24.78 28.01
C CYS A 130 9.08 -25.35 29.44
N SER A 131 7.94 -25.93 29.85
CA SER A 131 7.88 -26.65 31.12
C SER A 131 8.90 -27.81 31.11
N PRO A 132 9.73 -27.94 32.16
CA PRO A 132 10.68 -29.04 32.25
C PRO A 132 10.01 -30.41 32.32
N PHE A 133 8.71 -30.46 32.65
CA PHE A 133 7.92 -31.68 32.81
C PHE A 133 6.91 -31.91 31.65
N ALA A 134 7.11 -31.25 30.51
CA ALA A 134 6.25 -31.47 29.34
C ALA A 134 6.35 -32.93 28.85
N ARG A 135 5.20 -33.59 28.66
CA ARG A 135 5.14 -34.97 28.14
C ARG A 135 5.69 -35.02 26.72
N ARG A 136 6.69 -35.86 26.48
CA ARG A 136 7.32 -36.05 25.16
C ARG A 136 6.76 -37.32 24.52
N PRO A 137 6.20 -37.27 23.30
CA PRO A 137 5.62 -38.44 22.64
C PRO A 137 6.72 -39.32 22.00
N LEU A 138 7.57 -39.93 22.83
CA LEU A 138 8.74 -40.70 22.37
C LEU A 138 8.35 -41.87 21.47
N VAL A 139 7.29 -42.59 21.83
CA VAL A 139 6.78 -43.74 21.05
C VAL A 139 6.37 -43.28 19.65
N ASN A 140 5.61 -42.19 19.55
CA ASN A 140 5.14 -41.70 18.25
C ASN A 140 6.30 -41.24 17.36
N MET A 141 7.34 -40.63 17.94
CA MET A 141 8.50 -40.15 17.19
C MET A 141 9.47 -41.26 16.75
N GLN A 142 9.58 -42.34 17.53
CA GLN A 142 10.54 -43.42 17.26
C GLN A 142 9.94 -44.55 16.42
N PHE A 143 8.68 -44.92 16.69
CA PHE A 143 8.08 -46.12 16.11
C PHE A 143 7.37 -45.87 14.78
N TYR A 144 6.87 -44.65 14.54
CA TYR A 144 6.07 -44.35 13.36
C TYR A 144 6.79 -43.34 12.46
N ARG A 145 6.85 -43.66 11.16
CA ARG A 145 7.38 -42.79 10.11
C ARG A 145 6.24 -42.34 9.19
N PRO A 146 6.20 -41.07 8.75
CA PRO A 146 5.08 -40.55 7.96
C PRO A 146 4.99 -41.14 6.54
N MET A 147 6.09 -41.66 5.97
CA MET A 147 6.15 -42.38 4.69
C MET A 147 7.26 -43.45 4.79
N GLY A 148 6.98 -44.70 4.40
CA GLY A 148 7.92 -45.82 4.53
C GLY A 148 8.31 -46.44 3.20
N VAL A 149 9.61 -46.60 2.95
CA VAL A 149 10.18 -47.52 1.96
C VAL A 149 11.37 -48.24 2.61
N SER A 150 11.50 -49.53 2.34
CA SER A 150 12.34 -50.51 3.06
C SER A 150 13.82 -50.13 3.17
N PHE A 151 14.44 -50.44 4.31
CA PHE A 151 15.91 -50.48 4.47
C PHE A 151 16.48 -51.67 3.68
N SER A 152 16.45 -51.64 2.34
CA SER A 152 16.92 -52.75 1.50
C SER A 152 18.34 -52.61 0.95
N THR A 153 19.17 -51.74 1.52
CA THR A 153 20.63 -51.77 1.26
C THR A 153 21.36 -51.62 2.59
N GLY A 154 21.24 -52.65 3.42
CA GLY A 154 22.15 -52.86 4.53
C GLY A 154 23.46 -53.43 3.99
N THR A 155 24.53 -52.66 4.11
CA THR A 155 25.88 -53.17 4.29
C THR A 155 26.45 -52.47 5.51
N LEU A 156 26.69 -53.28 6.56
CA LEU A 156 27.40 -52.89 7.78
C LEU A 156 28.84 -52.51 7.48
#